data_AF-A0A7V3VBS6-F1
#
_entry.id   AF-A0A7V3VBS6-F1
#
_cell.length_a   1.000
_cell.length_b   1.000
_cell.length_c   1.000
_cell.angle_alpha   90.00
_cell.angle_beta   90.00
_cell.angle_gamma   90.00
#
_symmetry.space_group_name_H-M   'P 1'
#
loop_
_entity.id
_entity.type
_entity.pdbx_description
1 polymer ?
#
loop_
_entity_poly.entity_id
_entity_poly.type
_entity_poly.pdbx_seq_one_letter_code
_entity_poly.pdbx_strand_id
1 'polypeptide(L)' 'RIEDGTYGKCSACGADIELERLNVVPYTDLCSNCARKEGKSRILKG' A
#
# COMPACT_ATOMS: atom_id res chain seq x y z
N ARG A 1 21.54 -7.42 8.69
CA ARG A 1 21.42 -6.50 7.54
C ARG A 1 20.10 -6.77 6.82
N ILE A 2 18.98 -6.60 7.54
CA ILE A 2 17.62 -6.57 6.98
C ILE A 2 17.21 -5.09 7.07
N GLU A 3 18.09 -4.22 6.56
CA GLU A 3 18.22 -2.81 6.98
C GLU A 3 17.60 -1.82 6.00
N ASP A 4 16.77 -2.29 5.08
CA ASP A 4 16.01 -1.38 4.23
C ASP A 4 14.54 -1.71 4.44
N GLY A 5 13.84 -0.82 5.14
CA GLY A 5 12.43 -0.89 5.49
C GLY A 5 11.47 -0.88 4.31
N THR A 6 11.91 -1.28 3.12
CA THR A 6 11.29 -1.10 1.82
C THR A 6 10.95 -2.47 1.23
N TYR A 7 9.73 -2.93 1.51
CA TYR A 7 9.31 -4.30 1.19
C TYR A 7 8.52 -4.38 -0.13
N GLY A 8 8.35 -3.23 -0.79
CA GLY A 8 7.72 -3.11 -2.10
C GLY A 8 7.62 -1.66 -2.54
N LYS A 9 7.38 -1.42 -3.83
CA LYS A 9 7.08 -0.10 -4.39
C LYS A 9 5.62 -0.03 -4.80
N CYS A 10 4.98 1.09 -4.48
CA CYS A 10 3.61 1.37 -4.85
C CYS A 10 3.49 1.41 -6.38
N SER A 11 2.61 0.59 -6.94
CA SER A 11 2.38 0.53 -8.39
C SER A 11 1.72 1.81 -8.93
N ALA A 12 1.04 2.59 -8.07
CA ALA A 12 0.40 3.84 -8.48
C ALA A 12 1.30 5.08 -8.44
N CYS A 13 2.19 5.20 -7.45
CA CYS A 13 3.02 6.40 -7.27
C CYS A 13 4.53 6.13 -7.26
N GLY A 14 4.96 4.87 -7.26
CA GLY A 14 6.36 4.48 -7.19
C GLY A 14 7.03 4.65 -5.83
N ALA A 15 6.31 5.16 -4.82
CA ALA A 15 6.82 5.34 -3.46
C ALA A 15 6.92 4.00 -2.71
N ASP A 16 7.81 3.94 -1.73
CA ASP A 16 8.01 2.74 -0.91
C ASP A 16 6.76 2.40 -0.09
N ILE A 17 6.47 1.09 0.02
CA ILE A 17 5.36 0.56 0.79
C ILE A 17 5.85 0.28 2.20
N GLU A 18 5.16 0.88 3.17
CA GLU A 18 5.45 0.75 4.60
C GLU A 18 5.39 -0.71 5.05
N LEU A 19 6.35 -1.13 5.86
CA LEU A 19 6.41 -2.46 6.48
C LEU A 19 5.13 -2.85 7.19
N GLU A 20 4.61 -1.93 8.00
CA GLU A 20 3.40 -2.12 8.78
C GLU A 20 2.20 -2.40 7.86
N ARG A 21 2.19 -1.75 6.68
CA ARG A 21 1.17 -1.95 5.66
C ARG A 21 1.23 -3.35 5.05
N LEU A 22 2.42 -3.88 4.80
CA LEU A 22 2.63 -5.25 4.32
C LEU A 22 2.41 -6.29 5.42
N ASN A 23 2.62 -5.95 6.69
CA ASN A 23 2.27 -6.84 7.80
C ASN A 23 0.75 -7.01 7.94
N VAL A 24 -0.03 -5.96 7.68
CA VAL A 24 -1.49 -6.03 7.68
C VAL A 24 -2.04 -6.61 6.37
N VAL A 25 -1.46 -6.22 5.23
CA VAL A 25 -1.88 -6.65 3.88
C VAL A 25 -0.64 -6.98 3.03
N PRO A 26 -0.09 -8.20 3.09
CA PRO A 26 1.19 -8.54 2.45
C PRO A 26 1.14 -8.57 0.92
N TYR A 27 -0.06 -8.59 0.34
CA TYR A 27 -0.30 -8.58 -1.10
C TYR A 27 -0.67 -7.20 -1.64
N THR A 28 -0.48 -6.12 -0.87
CA THR A 28 -0.82 -4.76 -1.31
C THR A 28 0.22 -4.21 -2.27
N ASP A 29 -0.17 -3.93 -3.51
CA ASP A 29 0.67 -3.23 -4.48
C ASP A 29 0.59 -1.70 -4.34
N LEU A 30 -0.20 -1.20 -3.38
CA LEU A 30 -0.42 0.22 -3.15
C LEU A 30 0.04 0.63 -1.76
N CYS A 31 0.70 1.79 -1.66
CA CYS A 31 1.01 2.43 -0.39
C CYS A 31 -0.26 2.86 0.35
N SER A 32 -0.16 3.10 1.66
CA SER A 32 -1.28 3.53 2.52
C SER A 32 -2.03 4.74 1.94
N ASN A 33 -1.30 5.69 1.35
CA ASN A 33 -1.85 6.91 0.76
C ASN A 33 -2.71 6.62 -0.49
N CYS A 34 -2.20 5.82 -1.43
CA CYS A 34 -2.92 5.43 -2.63
C CYS A 34 -4.07 4.47 -2.32
N ALA A 35 -3.86 3.50 -1.43
CA ALA A 35 -4.90 2.58 -0.98
C ALA A 35 -6.07 3.33 -0.31
N ARG A 36 -5.81 4.41 0.44
CA ARG A 36 -6.84 5.27 1.02
C ARG A 36 -7.63 6.07 -0.02
N LYS A 37 -7.01 6.41 -1.16
CA LYS A 37 -7.70 7.04 -2.30
C LYS A 37 -8.61 6.03 -3.01
N GLU A 38 -8.12 4.81 -3.25
CA GLU A 38 -8.87 3.73 -3.91
C GLU A 38 -10.04 3.21 -3.05
N GLY A 39 -9.83 3.05 -1.74
CA GLY A 39 -10.82 2.51 -0.80
C GLY A 39 -12.11 3.35 -0.69
N LYS A 40 -12.07 4.64 -1.10
CA LYS A 40 -13.26 5.49 -1.18
C LYS A 40 -14.23 5.10 -2.30
N SER A 41 -13.76 4.34 -3.30
CA SER A 41 -14.57 3.99 -4.48
C SER A 41 -15.52 2.80 -4.23
N ARG A 42 -15.28 1.98 -3.19
CA ARG A 42 -16.05 0.73 -3.00
C ARG A 42 -17.37 0.87 -2.21
N ILE A 43 -17.67 2.05 -1.67
CA ILE A 43 -18.90 2.29 -0.88
C ILE A 43 -20.02 2.94 -1.71
N LEU A 44 -19.82 3.20 -3.01
CA LEU A 44 -20.82 3.85 -3.88
C LEU A 44 -21.43 2.94 -4.95
N LYS A 45 -21.28 1.62 -4.83
CA LYS A 45 -22.09 0.66 -5.62
C LYS A 45 -23.17 0.06 -4.73
N GLY A 46 -24.20 0.87 -4.46
CA GLY A 46 -25.46 0.48 -3.84
C GLY A 46 -26.55 1.39 -4.37
#